data_AF-A0A369VQZ1-F1
#
_entry.id   AF-A0A369VQZ1-F1
#
_cell.length_a   1.000
_cell.length_b   1.000
_cell.length_c   1.000
_cell.angle_alpha   90.00
_cell.angle_beta   90.00
_cell.angle_gamma   90.00
#
_symmetry.space_group_name_H-M   'P 1'
#
loop_
_entity.id
_entity.type
_entity.pdbx_description
1 polymer ?
#
loop_
_entity_poly.entity_id
_entity_poly.type
_entity_poly.pdbx_seq_one_letter_code
_entity_poly.pdbx_strand_id
1 'polypeptide(L)' 'MSGAVERIGEQAERRGAGRVAAAVRGAVPGATVREEGSRVVIEGRGVLDEPALRWIGSLVR' A
#
# COMPACT_ATOMS: atom_id res chain seq x y z
N MET A 1 -23.97 9.64 16.33
CA MET A 1 -23.11 8.43 16.53
C MET A 1 -22.14 8.16 15.36
N SER A 2 -22.02 9.04 14.35
CA SER A 2 -21.20 8.79 13.14
C SER A 2 -19.69 9.00 13.33
N GLY A 3 -19.27 10.02 14.08
CA GLY A 3 -17.84 10.40 14.16
C GLY A 3 -16.90 9.40 14.86
N ALA A 4 -17.42 8.35 15.52
CA ALA A 4 -16.59 7.27 16.05
C ALA A 4 -16.34 6.19 14.99
N VAL A 5 -17.36 5.85 14.18
CA VAL A 5 -17.26 4.88 13.09
C VAL A 5 -16.32 5.38 12.01
N GLU A 6 -16.40 6.67 11.68
CA GLU A 6 -15.54 7.32 10.68
C GLU A 6 -14.06 7.28 11.07
N ARG A 7 -13.74 7.61 12.34
CA ARG A 7 -12.36 7.52 12.86
C ARG A 7 -11.81 6.10 12.87
N ILE A 8 -12.66 5.10 13.16
CA ILE A 8 -12.26 3.69 13.12
C ILE A 8 -11.94 3.29 11.67
N GLY A 9 -12.76 3.70 10.71
CA GLY A 9 -12.52 3.49 9.29
C GLY A 9 -11.19 4.08 8.83
N GLU A 10 -10.95 5.36 9.10
CA GLU A 10 -9.69 6.03 8.75
C GLU A 10 -8.47 5.34 9.36
N GLN A 11 -8.59 4.89 10.61
CA GLN A 11 -7.47 4.24 11.29
C GLN A 11 -7.23 2.80 10.79
N ALA A 12 -8.28 2.13 10.32
CA ALA A 12 -8.14 0.84 9.64
C ALA A 12 -7.45 1.01 8.27
N GLU A 13 -7.83 2.03 7.50
CA GLU A 13 -7.21 2.35 6.21
C GLU A 13 -5.72 2.65 6.35
N ARG A 14 -5.33 3.53 7.29
CA ARG A 14 -3.91 3.86 7.53
C ARG A 14 -3.10 2.62 7.94
N ARG A 15 -3.67 1.73 8.76
CA ARG A 15 -3.02 0.46 9.12
C ARG A 15 -2.87 -0.46 7.90
N GLY A 16 -3.85 -0.48 7.02
CA GLY A 16 -3.79 -1.20 5.74
C GLY A 16 -2.65 -0.71 4.86
N ALA A 17 -2.57 0.61 4.64
CA ALA A 17 -1.51 1.25 3.88
C ALA A 17 -0.12 0.93 4.43
N GLY A 18 0.08 1.07 5.75
CA GLY A 18 1.36 0.74 6.40
C GLY A 18 1.79 -0.72 6.25
N ARG A 19 0.84 -1.67 6.31
CA ARG A 19 1.13 -3.09 6.09
C ARG A 19 1.56 -3.38 4.65
N VAL A 20 0.86 -2.78 3.67
CA VAL A 20 1.20 -2.90 2.26
C VAL A 20 2.59 -2.32 2.00
N ALA A 21 2.86 -1.11 2.51
CA ALA A 21 4.16 -0.46 2.35
C ALA A 21 5.30 -1.30 2.94
N ALA A 22 5.12 -1.88 4.13
CA ALA A 22 6.10 -2.76 4.75
C ALA A 22 6.34 -4.04 3.92
N ALA A 23 5.28 -4.67 3.42
CA ALA A 23 5.38 -5.86 2.59
C ALA A 23 6.16 -5.58 1.28
N VAL A 24 5.86 -4.46 0.61
CA VAL A 24 6.53 -4.08 -0.64
C VAL A 24 8.01 -3.78 -0.40
N ARG A 25 8.36 -3.06 0.67
CA ARG A 25 9.77 -2.78 1.03
C ARG A 25 10.58 -4.06 1.24
N GLY A 26 9.97 -5.11 1.79
CA GLY A 26 10.61 -6.40 1.96
C GLY A 26 10.72 -7.22 0.66
N ALA A 27 9.72 -7.11 -0.21
CA ALA A 27 9.63 -7.92 -1.43
C ALA A 27 10.37 -7.34 -2.64
N VAL A 28 10.54 -6.02 -2.69
CA VAL A 28 11.13 -5.31 -3.86
C VAL A 28 12.30 -4.42 -3.41
N PRO A 29 13.50 -5.00 -3.20
CA PRO A 29 14.68 -4.23 -2.86
C PRO A 29 15.02 -3.20 -3.95
N GLY A 30 15.21 -1.95 -3.55
CA GLY A 30 15.54 -0.85 -4.48
C GLY A 30 14.34 -0.09 -5.04
N ALA A 31 13.11 -0.49 -4.69
CA ALA A 31 11.94 0.36 -4.90
C ALA A 31 11.82 1.40 -3.77
N THR A 32 11.49 2.63 -4.15
CA THR A 32 11.09 3.69 -3.22
C THR A 32 9.62 3.48 -2.88
N VAL A 33 9.30 3.37 -1.59
CA VAL A 33 7.92 3.15 -1.10
C VAL A 33 7.54 4.26 -0.13
N ARG A 34 6.52 5.04 -0.49
CA ARG A 34 6.01 6.16 0.30
C ARG A 34 4.51 6.01 0.58
N GLU A 35 4.10 6.41 1.76
CA GLU A 35 2.69 6.39 2.20
C GLU A 35 2.12 7.80 2.06
N GLU A 36 1.02 7.93 1.32
CA GLU A 36 0.29 9.19 1.12
C GLU A 36 -1.13 9.03 1.65
N GLY A 37 -1.34 9.30 2.94
CA GLY A 37 -2.63 9.09 3.59
C GLY A 37 -2.99 7.60 3.63
N SER A 38 -4.03 7.21 2.88
CA SER A 38 -4.44 5.81 2.70
C SER A 38 -3.86 5.15 1.45
N ARG A 39 -3.04 5.88 0.68
CA ARG A 39 -2.40 5.38 -0.54
C ARG A 39 -0.96 4.94 -0.26
N VAL A 40 -0.52 3.93 -1.00
CA VAL A 40 0.89 3.54 -1.06
C VAL A 40 1.38 3.80 -2.47
N VAL A 41 2.43 4.61 -2.58
CA VAL A 41 3.09 4.91 -3.85
C VAL A 41 4.41 4.14 -3.89
N ILE A 42 4.61 3.42 -4.99
CA ILE A 42 5.77 2.58 -5.23
C ILE A 42 6.44 3.09 -6.50
N GLU A 43 7.71 3.48 -6.40
CA GLU A 43 8.50 4.05 -7.48
C GLU A 43 9.78 3.23 -7.66
N GLY A 44 10.16 2.95 -8.90
CA GLY A 44 11.34 2.17 -9.21
C GLY A 44 11.36 1.75 -10.67
N ARG A 45 12.54 1.38 -11.18
CA ARG A 45 12.66 0.82 -12.53
C ARG A 45 12.09 -0.60 -12.55
N GLY A 46 11.27 -0.92 -13.54
CA GLY A 46 10.71 -2.27 -13.74
C GLY A 46 9.66 -2.68 -12.69
N VAL A 47 9.16 -1.74 -11.89
CA VAL A 47 8.25 -2.05 -10.76
C VAL A 47 6.93 -2.69 -11.21
N LEU A 48 6.45 -2.38 -12.41
CA LEU A 48 5.24 -2.99 -12.97
C LEU A 48 5.47 -4.41 -13.50
N ASP A 49 6.72 -4.76 -13.81
CA ASP A 49 7.11 -6.08 -14.31
C ASP A 49 7.48 -7.04 -13.16
N GLU A 50 7.68 -6.50 -11.96
CA GLU A 50 8.09 -7.23 -10.75
C GLU A 50 7.04 -8.29 -10.36
N PRO A 51 7.39 -9.59 -10.46
CA PRO A 51 6.47 -10.68 -10.11
C PRO A 51 5.90 -10.57 -8.70
N ALA A 52 6.69 -10.05 -7.75
CA ALA A 52 6.27 -9.86 -6.36
C ALA A 52 5.14 -8.83 -6.21
N LEU A 53 4.83 -8.01 -7.22
CA LEU A 53 3.76 -7.01 -7.21
C LEU A 53 2.53 -7.41 -8.03
N ARG A 54 2.53 -8.56 -8.72
CA ARG A 54 1.38 -9.01 -9.55
C ARG A 54 0.08 -9.19 -8.77
N TRP A 55 0.16 -9.54 -7.48
CA TRP A 55 -1.02 -9.64 -6.62
C TRP A 55 -1.72 -8.29 -6.42
N ILE A 56 -0.97 -7.17 -6.44
CA ILE A 56 -1.57 -5.83 -6.38
C ILE A 56 -2.37 -5.56 -7.66
N GLY A 57 -1.84 -5.94 -8.82
CA GLY A 57 -2.55 -5.83 -10.10
C GLY A 57 -3.89 -6.58 -10.12
N SER A 58 -4.01 -7.69 -9.37
CA SER A 58 -5.28 -8.43 -9.24
C SER A 58 -6.35 -7.74 -8.39
N LEU A 59 -5.97 -6.75 -7.56
CA LEU A 59 -6.90 -5.97 -6.72
C LEU A 59 -7.45 -4.72 -7.43
N VAL A 60 -6.85 -4.33 -8.56
CA VAL A 60 -7.18 -3.09 -9.30
C VAL A 60 -8.04 -3.37 -10.56
N ARG A 61 -8.51 -4.62 -10.74
CA ARG A 61 -9.34 -5.02 -11.88
C ARG A 61 -10.83 -4.97 -11.58
#